data_AF-A0A820C3X3-F1
#
_entry.id   AF-A0A820C3X3-F1
#
_cell.length_a   1.000
_cell.length_b   1.000
_cell.length_c   1.000
_cell.angle_alpha   90.00
_cell.angle_beta   90.00
_cell.angle_gamma   90.00
#
_symmetry.space_group_name_H-M   'P 1'
#
loop_
_entity.id
_entity.type
_entity.pdbx_description
1 polymer ?
#
loop_
_entity_poly.entity_id
_entity_poly.type
_entity_poly.pdbx_seq_one_letter_code
_entity_poly.pdbx_strand_id
1 'polypeptide(L)'
;MIKFCVILFFIVIQSLAAPYKLSNGCGYDSCNLGKSDKLNVHIVAHTHDDVGWLKTVDQYYYGSRGQITRKGVQYILDSVVQALVDNSDRRFIYVEMAFFWRWWNQQSDDMRETVKRLVNEGRLEFISGGWSMIDEATTHYNSIIDQHSLGAEFLHDTFGECA
;
A
#
# COMPACT_ATOMS: atom_id res chain seq x y z
N MET A 1 14.43 25.63 -60.81
CA MET A 1 14.87 24.71 -59.73
C MET A 1 14.47 25.32 -58.40
N ILE A 2 13.33 24.88 -57.84
CA ILE A 2 12.78 25.39 -56.58
C ILE A 2 13.29 24.49 -55.44
N LYS A 3 14.06 25.05 -54.50
CA LYS A 3 14.48 24.37 -53.28
C LYS A 3 13.36 24.50 -52.24
N PHE A 4 12.71 23.39 -51.88
CA PHE A 4 11.85 23.32 -50.71
C PHE A 4 12.71 23.21 -49.45
N CYS A 5 12.54 24.15 -48.52
CA CYS A 5 13.13 24.11 -47.19
C CYS A 5 12.05 23.56 -46.24
N VAL A 6 12.23 22.32 -45.77
CA VAL A 6 11.33 21.70 -44.78
C VAL A 6 11.88 22.05 -43.40
N ILE A 7 11.17 22.89 -42.66
CA ILE A 7 11.47 23.20 -41.26
C ILE A 7 10.73 22.17 -40.40
N LEU A 8 11.47 21.23 -39.80
CA LEU A 8 10.98 20.29 -38.80
C LEU A 8 10.87 21.01 -37.44
N PHE A 9 9.64 21.27 -37.00
CA PHE A 9 9.37 21.70 -35.62
C PHE A 9 9.37 20.46 -34.71
N PHE A 10 10.40 20.30 -33.88
CA PHE A 10 10.38 19.36 -32.77
C PHE A 10 9.59 19.97 -31.60
N ILE A 11 8.38 19.44 -31.35
CA ILE A 11 7.62 19.75 -30.14
C ILE A 11 8.17 18.85 -29.02
N VAL A 12 8.94 19.45 -28.11
CA VAL A 12 9.37 18.78 -26.87
C VAL A 12 8.20 18.87 -25.89
N ILE A 13 7.51 17.75 -25.67
CA ILE A 13 6.55 17.60 -24.58
C ILE A 13 7.36 17.46 -23.29
N GLN A 14 7.56 18.55 -22.56
CA GLN A 14 8.06 18.47 -21.19
C GLN A 14 6.92 17.99 -20.29
N SER A 15 7.07 16.80 -19.72
CA SER A 15 6.17 16.30 -18.68
C SER A 15 6.20 17.23 -17.48
N LEU A 16 5.05 17.81 -17.12
CA LEU A 16 4.82 18.51 -15.86
C LEU A 16 4.69 17.50 -14.70
N ALA A 17 5.66 16.61 -14.54
CA ALA A 17 5.81 15.88 -13.28
C ALA A 17 6.58 16.81 -12.34
N ALA A 18 5.92 17.33 -11.31
CA ALA A 18 6.60 18.04 -10.24
C ALA A 18 7.73 17.14 -9.70
N PRO A 19 8.94 17.67 -9.46
CA PRO A 19 10.03 16.87 -8.92
C PRO A 19 9.59 16.28 -7.59
N TYR A 20 9.53 14.94 -7.54
CA TYR A 20 9.17 14.20 -6.34
C TYR A 20 10.23 14.49 -5.26
N LYS A 21 9.81 15.04 -4.12
CA LYS A 21 10.70 15.12 -2.96
C LYS A 21 10.81 13.72 -2.37
N LEU A 22 11.85 13.00 -2.76
CA LEU A 22 12.27 11.80 -2.07
C LEU A 22 12.55 12.20 -0.60
N SER A 23 11.77 11.71 0.36
CA SER A 23 12.21 11.76 1.75
C SER A 23 13.43 10.84 1.84
N ASN A 24 14.54 11.33 2.39
CA ASN A 24 15.79 10.58 2.47
C ASN A 24 15.76 9.44 3.52
N GLY A 25 14.58 8.90 3.86
CA GLY A 25 14.41 7.84 4.86
C GLY A 25 12.98 7.32 4.94
N CYS A 26 12.85 6.03 5.28
CA CYS A 26 11.61 5.34 5.61
C CYS A 26 11.49 5.17 7.14
N GLY A 27 10.41 4.56 7.63
CA GLY A 27 10.18 4.42 9.07
C GLY A 27 10.01 5.77 9.78
N TYR A 28 10.62 5.94 10.95
CA TYR A 28 10.48 7.15 11.77
C TYR A 28 10.96 8.43 11.08
N ASP A 29 11.93 8.33 10.17
CA ASP A 29 12.45 9.48 9.42
C ASP A 29 11.41 10.06 8.44
N SER A 30 10.40 9.25 8.08
CA SER A 30 9.29 9.68 7.24
C SER A 30 8.16 10.37 8.03
N CYS A 31 8.18 10.37 9.37
CA CYS A 31 7.06 10.83 10.18
C CYS A 31 6.82 12.35 10.08
N ASN A 32 5.54 12.74 10.11
CA ASN A 32 5.17 14.14 10.31
C ASN A 32 5.15 14.47 11.80
N LEU A 33 6.14 15.24 12.27
CA LEU A 33 6.29 15.65 13.67
C LEU A 33 5.24 16.67 14.15
N GLY A 34 4.43 17.21 13.24
CA GLY A 34 3.44 18.23 13.57
C GLY A 34 4.07 19.57 13.96
N LYS A 35 3.34 20.37 14.73
CA LYS A 35 3.76 21.69 15.22
C LYS A 35 3.75 21.68 16.74
N SER A 36 4.87 22.02 17.37
CA SER A 36 5.07 21.93 18.82
C SER A 36 4.18 22.88 19.64
N ASP A 37 3.69 23.96 19.02
CA ASP A 37 2.87 25.01 19.65
C ASP A 37 1.36 24.84 19.38
N LYS A 38 0.93 23.71 18.78
CA LYS A 38 -0.46 23.48 18.38
C LYS A 38 -0.95 22.10 18.81
N LEU A 39 -2.27 21.95 18.86
CA LEU A 39 -2.89 20.63 18.83
C LEU A 39 -2.62 19.98 17.47
N ASN A 40 -2.01 18.80 17.49
CA ASN A 40 -1.81 17.98 16.29
C ASN A 40 -2.87 16.89 16.25
N VAL A 41 -3.61 16.82 15.15
CA VAL A 41 -4.61 15.77 14.91
C VAL A 41 -4.09 14.87 13.81
N HIS A 42 -3.78 13.62 14.14
CA HIS A 42 -3.30 12.62 13.19
C HIS A 42 -4.50 11.84 12.66
N ILE A 43 -4.80 12.01 11.38
CA ILE A 43 -5.85 11.25 10.70
C ILE A 43 -5.19 10.00 10.11
N VAL A 44 -5.57 8.83 10.62
CA VAL A 44 -5.01 7.54 10.20
C VAL A 44 -6.03 6.81 9.33
N ALA A 45 -5.83 6.85 8.02
CA ALA A 45 -6.68 6.13 7.07
C ALA A 45 -6.32 4.65 7.06
N HIS A 46 -7.33 3.79 7.19
CA HIS A 46 -7.17 2.34 7.27
C HIS A 46 -8.39 1.62 6.67
N THR A 47 -8.24 0.32 6.45
CA THR A 47 -9.35 -0.62 6.22
C THR A 47 -9.26 -1.74 7.27
N HIS A 48 -10.37 -2.41 7.54
CA HIS A 48 -10.40 -3.58 8.41
C HIS A 48 -10.95 -4.75 7.61
N ASP A 49 -10.04 -5.65 7.23
CA ASP A 49 -10.27 -6.68 6.25
C ASP A 49 -10.21 -8.07 6.91
N ASP A 50 -11.33 -8.46 7.54
CA ASP A 50 -11.47 -9.76 8.21
C ASP A 50 -11.02 -10.92 7.30
N VAL A 51 -10.04 -11.71 7.76
CA VAL A 51 -9.55 -12.92 7.07
C VAL A 51 -10.53 -14.08 7.26
N GLY A 52 -11.77 -13.87 6.80
CA GLY A 52 -12.90 -14.76 7.02
C GLY A 52 -13.78 -14.33 8.19
N TRP A 53 -15.08 -14.17 7.94
CA TRP A 53 -16.09 -13.89 8.96
C TRP A 53 -17.48 -14.24 8.40
N LEU A 54 -18.22 -13.26 7.86
CA LEU A 54 -19.49 -13.50 7.16
C LEU A 54 -19.30 -14.09 5.74
N LYS A 55 -18.13 -13.86 5.15
CA LYS A 55 -17.71 -14.43 3.87
C LYS A 55 -16.39 -15.18 4.08
N THR A 56 -16.09 -16.12 3.17
CA THR A 56 -14.77 -16.76 3.15
C THR A 56 -13.69 -15.77 2.71
N VAL A 57 -12.42 -16.10 2.98
CA VAL A 57 -11.25 -15.30 2.53
C VAL A 57 -11.36 -14.98 1.04
N ASP A 58 -11.54 -15.97 0.17
CA ASP A 58 -11.64 -15.76 -1.28
C ASP A 58 -12.86 -14.94 -1.69
N GLN A 59 -13.99 -15.06 -0.97
CA GLN A 59 -15.18 -14.27 -1.24
C GLN A 59 -14.99 -12.80 -0.84
N TYR A 60 -14.25 -12.52 0.23
CA TYR A 60 -13.82 -11.17 0.57
C TYR A 60 -12.79 -10.65 -0.42
N TYR A 61 -11.82 -11.44 -0.83
CA TYR A 61 -10.79 -11.01 -1.77
C TYR A 61 -11.39 -10.60 -3.12
N TYR A 62 -12.16 -11.49 -3.75
CA TYR A 62 -12.74 -11.25 -5.07
C TYR A 62 -14.02 -10.41 -5.06
N GLY A 63 -14.56 -10.09 -3.89
CA GLY A 63 -15.82 -9.35 -3.78
C GLY A 63 -17.07 -10.12 -4.20
N SER A 64 -17.00 -11.46 -4.21
CA SER A 64 -18.16 -12.29 -4.53
C SER A 64 -19.17 -12.35 -3.37
N ARG A 65 -20.36 -12.87 -3.65
CA ARG A 65 -21.51 -12.91 -2.72
C ARG A 65 -21.86 -11.53 -2.14
N GLY A 66 -21.96 -10.53 -3.02
CA GLY A 66 -22.29 -9.15 -2.66
C GLY A 66 -23.62 -8.95 -1.91
N GLN A 67 -24.52 -9.94 -1.95
CA GLN A 67 -25.77 -9.94 -1.19
C GLN A 67 -25.56 -10.13 0.33
N ILE A 68 -24.44 -10.73 0.75
CA ILE A 68 -24.07 -10.84 2.17
C ILE A 68 -23.40 -9.54 2.60
N THR A 69 -22.30 -9.17 1.92
CA THR A 69 -21.63 -7.88 2.08
C THR A 69 -20.98 -7.44 0.77
N ARG A 70 -21.04 -6.14 0.46
CA ARG A 70 -20.43 -5.51 -0.72
C ARG A 70 -18.94 -5.16 -0.52
N LYS A 71 -18.19 -6.05 0.12
CA LYS A 71 -16.74 -5.89 0.38
C LYS A 71 -15.92 -6.70 -0.64
N GLY A 72 -14.84 -6.11 -1.19
CA GLY A 72 -13.92 -6.74 -2.13
C GLY A 72 -12.49 -6.21 -1.96
N VAL A 73 -11.60 -6.98 -1.32
CA VAL A 73 -10.27 -6.50 -0.85
C VAL A 73 -9.34 -6.13 -2.01
N GLN A 74 -9.37 -6.87 -3.13
CA GLN A 74 -8.55 -6.52 -4.29
C GLN A 74 -8.80 -5.08 -4.77
N TYR A 75 -10.07 -4.66 -4.78
CA TYR A 75 -10.48 -3.33 -5.23
C TYR A 75 -10.08 -2.24 -4.21
N ILE A 76 -10.06 -2.59 -2.92
CA ILE A 76 -9.58 -1.69 -1.86
C ILE A 76 -8.11 -1.39 -2.11
N LEU A 77 -7.27 -2.42 -2.24
CA LEU A 77 -5.83 -2.27 -2.49
C LEU A 77 -5.55 -1.48 -3.78
N ASP A 78 -6.21 -1.82 -4.89
CA ASP A 78 -6.08 -1.10 -6.16
C ASP A 78 -6.39 0.40 -5.99
N SER A 79 -7.49 0.71 -5.32
CA SER A 79 -7.93 2.09 -5.11
C SER A 79 -7.05 2.88 -4.14
N VAL A 80 -6.53 2.22 -3.10
CA VAL A 80 -5.60 2.83 -2.13
C VAL A 80 -4.30 3.19 -2.81
N VAL A 81 -3.71 2.27 -3.58
CA VAL A 81 -2.45 2.54 -4.30
C VAL A 81 -2.64 3.70 -5.27
N GLN A 82 -3.72 3.72 -6.05
CA GLN A 82 -4.01 4.84 -6.94
C GLN A 82 -4.19 6.15 -6.17
N ALA A 83 -4.97 6.14 -5.08
CA ALA A 83 -5.20 7.32 -4.27
C ALA A 83 -3.90 7.87 -3.66
N LEU A 84 -2.96 7.01 -3.27
CA LEU A 84 -1.63 7.40 -2.80
C LEU A 84 -0.80 7.99 -3.95
N VAL A 85 -0.81 7.38 -5.14
CA VAL A 85 -0.12 7.94 -6.31
C VAL A 85 -0.62 9.36 -6.66
N ASP A 86 -1.93 9.58 -6.59
CA ASP A 86 -2.56 10.84 -6.99
C ASP A 86 -2.24 12.04 -6.08
N ASN A 87 -1.84 11.81 -4.82
CA ASN A 87 -1.56 12.90 -3.88
C ASN A 87 -0.50 12.47 -2.86
N SER A 88 0.67 13.12 -2.90
CA SER A 88 1.84 12.85 -2.05
C SER A 88 1.61 13.03 -0.54
N ASP A 89 0.61 13.79 -0.12
CA ASP A 89 0.32 14.04 1.30
C ASP A 89 -0.49 12.92 1.94
N ARG A 90 -1.11 12.05 1.13
CA ARG A 90 -1.92 10.94 1.62
C ARG A 90 -1.04 9.82 2.18
N ARG A 91 -1.53 9.22 3.26
CA ARG A 91 -0.98 8.04 3.90
C ARG A 91 -2.08 7.01 4.14
N PHE A 92 -1.70 5.75 4.19
CA PHE A 92 -2.61 4.65 4.50
C PHE A 92 -1.86 3.55 5.26
N ILE A 93 -2.52 2.97 6.26
CA ILE A 93 -2.02 1.79 6.97
C ILE A 93 -2.75 0.52 6.51
N TYR A 94 -2.03 -0.58 6.37
CA TYR A 94 -2.60 -1.88 6.02
C TYR A 94 -2.10 -2.98 6.97
N VAL A 95 -2.95 -3.99 7.25
CA VAL A 95 -2.71 -4.96 8.34
C VAL A 95 -2.60 -6.40 7.85
N GLU A 96 -3.60 -6.91 7.14
CA GLU A 96 -3.77 -8.36 6.96
C GLU A 96 -2.95 -8.95 5.80
N MET A 97 -1.78 -9.52 6.11
CA MET A 97 -0.84 -10.03 5.10
C MET A 97 -1.40 -11.16 4.24
N ALA A 98 -2.37 -11.94 4.72
CA ALA A 98 -3.04 -12.96 3.91
C ALA A 98 -3.63 -12.41 2.60
N PHE A 99 -4.24 -11.23 2.67
CA PHE A 99 -4.82 -10.55 1.51
C PHE A 99 -3.76 -9.80 0.71
N PHE A 100 -2.88 -9.07 1.38
CA PHE A 100 -1.83 -8.31 0.70
C PHE A 100 -0.88 -9.22 -0.07
N TRP A 101 -0.44 -10.33 0.52
CA TRP A 101 0.39 -11.35 -0.14
C TRP A 101 -0.30 -11.88 -1.40
N ARG A 102 -1.60 -12.19 -1.32
CA ARG A 102 -2.36 -12.67 -2.49
C ARG A 102 -2.41 -11.62 -3.59
N TRP A 103 -2.73 -10.38 -3.23
CA TRP A 103 -2.78 -9.26 -4.15
C TRP A 103 -1.42 -9.01 -4.79
N TRP A 104 -0.36 -8.93 -3.99
CA TRP A 104 1.02 -8.73 -4.42
C TRP A 104 1.47 -9.73 -5.49
N ASN A 105 1.13 -11.01 -5.30
CA ASN A 105 1.47 -12.07 -6.23
C ASN A 105 0.73 -11.98 -7.58
N GLN A 106 -0.35 -11.20 -7.65
CA GLN A 106 -1.13 -10.97 -8.87
C GLN A 106 -0.74 -9.68 -9.60
N GLN A 107 0.12 -8.85 -9.01
CA GLN A 107 0.50 -7.55 -9.59
C GLN A 107 1.59 -7.65 -10.66
N SER A 108 1.57 -6.69 -11.59
CA SER A 108 2.67 -6.47 -12.54
C SER A 108 3.90 -5.90 -11.83
N ASP A 109 5.06 -6.01 -12.47
CA ASP A 109 6.31 -5.46 -11.94
C ASP A 109 6.22 -3.93 -11.74
N ASP A 110 5.59 -3.20 -12.66
CA ASP A 110 5.37 -1.74 -12.52
C ASP A 110 4.55 -1.38 -11.28
N MET A 111 3.50 -2.17 -10.98
CA MET A 111 2.68 -1.97 -9.80
C MET A 111 3.47 -2.31 -8.53
N ARG A 112 4.25 -3.39 -8.53
CA ARG A 112 5.12 -3.76 -7.41
C ARG A 112 6.16 -2.68 -7.12
N GLU A 113 6.80 -2.13 -8.14
CA GLU A 113 7.75 -1.02 -7.98
C GLU A 113 7.06 0.26 -7.47
N THR A 114 5.83 0.54 -7.94
CA THR A 114 5.02 1.63 -7.41
C THR A 114 4.75 1.48 -5.92
N VAL A 115 4.36 0.28 -5.48
CA VAL A 115 4.09 -0.01 -4.07
C VAL A 115 5.36 0.05 -3.22
N LYS A 116 6.46 -0.58 -3.65
CA LYS A 116 7.77 -0.47 -2.96
C LYS A 116 8.16 0.98 -2.76
N ARG A 117 7.99 1.81 -3.79
CA ARG A 117 8.25 3.24 -3.70
C ARG A 117 7.37 3.91 -2.63
N LEU A 118 6.06 3.64 -2.61
CA LEU A 118 5.15 4.20 -1.59
C LEU A 118 5.50 3.76 -0.16
N VAL A 119 5.98 2.52 0.01
CA VAL A 119 6.47 1.98 1.29
C VAL A 119 7.76 2.68 1.72
N ASN A 120 8.74 2.81 0.82
CA ASN A 120 10.00 3.52 1.08
C ASN A 120 9.80 5.00 1.43
N GLU A 121 8.71 5.61 0.96
CA GLU A 121 8.34 6.99 1.27
C GLU A 121 7.55 7.12 2.59
N GLY A 122 7.21 6.01 3.25
CA GLY A 122 6.37 5.97 4.46
C GLY A 122 4.91 6.34 4.21
N ARG A 123 4.43 6.14 2.99
CA ARG A 123 3.08 6.55 2.56
C ARG A 123 2.08 5.39 2.59
N LEU A 124 2.57 4.19 2.30
CA LEU A 124 1.88 2.95 2.65
C LEU A 124 2.69 2.30 3.77
N GLU A 125 2.07 2.09 4.92
CA GLU A 125 2.73 1.53 6.10
C GLU A 125 2.02 0.25 6.54
N PHE A 126 2.79 -0.77 6.92
CA PHE A 126 2.25 -2.01 7.46
C PHE A 126 2.27 -1.97 8.98
N ILE A 127 1.13 -2.25 9.60
CA ILE A 127 1.03 -2.35 11.05
C ILE A 127 0.66 -3.77 11.46
N SER A 128 1.14 -4.23 12.62
CA SER A 128 1.12 -5.63 13.06
C SER A 128 1.92 -6.58 12.15
N GLY A 129 1.65 -6.58 10.83
CA GLY A 129 2.38 -7.36 9.84
C GLY A 129 2.14 -8.87 9.92
N GLY A 130 1.16 -9.30 10.71
CA GLY A 130 0.76 -10.71 10.80
C GLY A 130 -0.06 -11.19 9.60
N TRP A 131 -0.15 -12.51 9.44
CA TRP A 131 -1.00 -13.11 8.41
C TRP A 131 -2.47 -12.66 8.53
N SER A 132 -2.95 -12.53 9.77
CA SER A 132 -4.25 -11.96 10.14
C SER A 132 -4.11 -11.14 11.43
N MET A 133 -5.13 -10.33 11.74
CA MET A 133 -5.33 -9.84 13.10
C MET A 133 -5.85 -11.00 13.96
N ILE A 134 -5.05 -11.46 14.91
CA ILE A 134 -5.37 -12.65 15.72
C ILE A 134 -6.49 -12.37 16.73
N ASP A 135 -7.18 -13.43 17.15
CA ASP A 135 -7.86 -13.42 18.44
C ASP A 135 -6.82 -13.48 19.58
N GLU A 136 -7.10 -12.89 20.73
CA GLU A 136 -6.20 -12.86 21.89
C GLU A 136 -6.65 -13.78 23.02
N ALA A 137 -7.85 -14.38 22.94
CA ALA A 137 -8.40 -15.22 24.00
C ALA A 137 -8.18 -16.73 23.77
N THR A 138 -8.28 -17.19 22.53
CA THR A 138 -8.38 -18.62 22.17
C THR A 138 -7.20 -19.13 21.35
N THR A 139 -6.17 -18.32 21.14
CA THR A 139 -4.95 -18.70 20.43
C THR A 139 -3.88 -19.22 21.36
N HIS A 140 -3.13 -20.24 20.90
CA HIS A 140 -1.90 -20.66 21.56
C HIS A 140 -0.74 -19.77 21.11
N TYR A 141 0.16 -19.38 22.04
CA TYR A 141 1.25 -18.45 21.74
C TYR A 141 2.16 -18.91 20.59
N ASN A 142 2.41 -20.22 20.43
CA ASN A 142 3.13 -20.74 19.26
C ASN A 142 2.45 -20.35 17.95
N SER A 143 1.12 -20.49 17.85
CA SER A 143 0.37 -20.13 16.65
C SER A 143 0.36 -18.61 16.41
N ILE A 144 0.39 -17.81 17.48
CA ILE A 144 0.58 -16.36 17.37
C ILE A 144 1.94 -16.04 16.75
N ILE A 145 3.00 -16.71 17.21
CA ILE A 145 4.36 -16.53 16.68
C ILE A 145 4.40 -16.96 15.22
N ASP A 146 3.94 -18.17 14.90
CA ASP A 146 3.99 -18.72 13.54
C ASP A 146 3.31 -17.79 12.52
N GLN A 147 2.11 -17.29 12.82
CA GLN A 147 1.37 -16.45 11.89
C GLN A 147 1.97 -15.04 11.76
N HIS A 148 2.59 -14.51 12.81
CA HIS A 148 3.32 -13.23 12.75
C HIS A 148 4.63 -13.38 12.00
N SER A 149 5.37 -14.46 12.24
CA SER A 149 6.61 -14.78 11.53
C SER A 149 6.36 -14.92 10.02
N LEU A 150 5.28 -15.57 9.61
CA LEU A 150 4.94 -15.71 8.19
C LEU A 150 4.71 -14.35 7.50
N GLY A 151 3.96 -13.45 8.14
CA GLY A 151 3.71 -12.13 7.58
C GLY A 151 4.96 -11.23 7.60
N ALA A 152 5.72 -11.27 8.70
CA ALA A 152 6.96 -10.51 8.84
C ALA A 152 8.06 -10.96 7.87
N GLU A 153 8.20 -12.28 7.62
CA GLU A 153 9.14 -12.82 6.63
C GLU A 153 8.80 -12.30 5.23
N PHE A 154 7.52 -12.39 4.83
CA PHE A 154 7.08 -11.84 3.55
C PHE A 154 7.38 -10.34 3.41
N LEU A 155 7.09 -9.55 4.45
CA LEU A 155 7.34 -8.11 4.45
C LEU A 155 8.84 -7.80 4.34
N HIS A 156 9.67 -8.48 5.11
CA HIS A 156 11.12 -8.32 5.10
C HIS A 156 11.72 -8.68 3.72
N ASP A 157 11.33 -9.83 3.16
CA ASP A 157 11.82 -10.28 1.85
C ASP A 157 11.37 -9.36 0.71
N THR A 158 10.23 -8.67 0.87
CA THR A 158 9.64 -7.84 -0.19
C THR A 158 10.06 -6.37 -0.11
N PHE A 159 10.14 -5.81 1.09
CA PHE A 159 10.32 -4.37 1.33
C PHE A 159 11.56 -4.02 2.18
N GLY A 160 12.25 -5.00 2.74
CA GLY A 160 13.46 -4.79 3.52
C GLY A 160 13.20 -4.01 4.81
N GLU A 161 14.14 -3.14 5.19
CA GLU A 161 14.07 -2.32 6.42
C GLU A 161 12.92 -1.29 6.42
N CYS A 162 12.35 -1.00 5.25
CA CYS A 162 11.25 -0.05 5.11
C CYS A 162 9.86 -0.70 5.24
N ALA A 163 9.81 -2.01 5.47
CA ALA A 163 8.61 -2.76 5.78
C ALA A 163 7.87 -2.23 7.01
#